data_AF-A0AA40K5M8-F1
#
_entry.id   AF-A0AA40K5M8-F1
#
_cell.length_a   1.000
_cell.length_b   1.000
_cell.length_c   1.000
_cell.angle_alpha   90.00
_cell.angle_beta   90.00
_cell.angle_gamma   90.00
#
_symmetry.space_group_name_H-M   'P 1'
#
loop_
_entity.id
_entity.type
_entity.pdbx_description
1 polymer ?
#
loop_
_entity_poly.entity_id
_entity_poly.type
_entity_poly.pdbx_seq_one_letter_code
_entity_poly.pdbx_strand_id
1 'polypeptide(L)'
;MASNMPFIKNLASSDRKIRTSALASLHSFLSARQIASSLRPIDILKLWKGLYFAMWMCDRPIPQQNLCNELADLIFVLPRDAVGPWLRGFWATMSREWTGIDVLRMEKFLLLVRRVVGAGFRWMKKDGKQGKSGTWATDRVDEILGLLVEWPLSLEDEAPVTAEDVKDEDALSPQTIPAGLRIQVLDVWVDEAEKVGLLDEDDEEAKKILGRIVGVVDLLEQRTTRPGVRIRSKDSLADERLLKKDDTAMEGDDSATKDVDIKSGEDEEGWGGFDD
;
A
#
# COMPACT_ATOMS: atom_id res chain seq x y z
N MET A 1 9.52 10.81 29.75
CA MET A 1 8.91 9.82 30.67
C MET A 1 8.21 8.78 29.81
N ALA A 2 8.37 7.48 30.08
CA ALA A 2 7.61 6.46 29.36
C ALA A 2 6.11 6.67 29.63
N SER A 3 5.33 6.93 28.59
CA SER A 3 3.88 7.02 28.72
C SER A 3 3.37 5.68 29.24
N ASN A 4 2.78 5.67 30.44
CA ASN A 4 2.19 4.47 31.00
C ASN A 4 0.95 4.11 30.19
N MET A 5 1.06 3.08 29.35
CA MET A 5 -0.01 2.62 28.45
C MET A 5 -0.48 1.23 28.90
N PRO A 6 -1.25 1.13 30.00
CA PRO A 6 -1.62 -0.16 30.61
C PRO A 6 -2.49 -1.02 29.68
N PHE A 7 -3.22 -0.41 28.74
CA PHE A 7 -4.08 -1.11 27.80
C PHE A 7 -3.30 -1.92 26.73
N ILE A 8 -2.00 -1.69 26.53
CA ILE A 8 -1.22 -2.41 25.50
C ILE A 8 -1.22 -3.93 25.77
N LYS A 9 -1.07 -4.32 27.04
CA LYS A 9 -1.10 -5.74 27.42
C LYS A 9 -2.46 -6.38 27.12
N ASN A 10 -3.54 -5.59 27.20
CA ASN A 10 -4.89 -6.05 26.95
C ASN A 10 -5.19 -6.23 25.45
N LEU A 11 -4.44 -5.59 24.55
CA LEU A 11 -4.54 -5.81 23.10
C LEU A 11 -4.18 -7.25 22.71
N ALA A 12 -3.26 -7.89 23.46
CA ALA A 12 -2.84 -9.28 23.25
C ALA A 12 -3.63 -10.31 24.08
N SER A 13 -4.71 -9.90 24.77
CA SER A 13 -5.53 -10.80 25.58
C SER A 13 -6.20 -11.87 24.72
N SER A 14 -6.37 -13.09 25.25
CA SER A 14 -7.17 -14.14 24.60
C SER A 14 -8.66 -13.82 24.58
N ASP A 15 -9.16 -13.02 25.53
CA ASP A 15 -10.55 -12.59 25.58
C ASP A 15 -10.83 -11.45 24.58
N ARG A 16 -11.75 -11.72 23.63
CA ARG A 16 -12.20 -10.75 22.64
C ARG A 16 -12.72 -9.46 23.26
N LYS A 17 -13.50 -9.51 24.34
CA LYS A 17 -14.10 -8.32 24.98
C LYS A 17 -13.01 -7.41 25.54
N ILE A 18 -11.99 -8.00 26.14
CA ILE A 18 -10.83 -7.27 26.67
C ILE A 18 -10.08 -6.57 25.52
N ARG A 19 -9.86 -7.26 24.39
CA ARG A 19 -9.21 -6.66 23.22
C ARG A 19 -10.03 -5.51 22.64
N THR A 20 -11.34 -5.67 22.47
CA THR A 20 -12.24 -4.62 21.95
C THR A 20 -12.22 -3.38 22.86
N SER A 21 -12.27 -3.56 24.18
CA SER A 21 -12.18 -2.44 25.13
C SER A 21 -10.80 -1.75 25.07
N ALA A 22 -9.73 -2.52 24.88
CA ALA A 22 -8.38 -1.97 24.72
C ALA A 22 -8.23 -1.17 23.41
N LEU A 23 -8.82 -1.63 22.30
CA LEU A 23 -8.85 -0.89 21.04
C LEU A 23 -9.63 0.42 21.14
N ALA A 24 -10.79 0.40 21.81
CA ALA A 24 -11.54 1.63 22.08
C ALA A 24 -10.72 2.63 22.92
N SER A 25 -9.99 2.13 23.92
CA SER A 25 -9.10 2.95 24.76
C SER A 25 -7.93 3.52 23.95
N LEU A 26 -7.35 2.73 23.04
CA LEU A 26 -6.31 3.18 22.11
C LEU A 26 -6.84 4.30 21.22
N HIS A 27 -8.05 4.18 20.70
CA HIS A 27 -8.67 5.19 19.85
C HIS A 27 -8.83 6.54 20.57
N SER A 28 -9.27 6.51 21.83
CA SER A 28 -9.32 7.72 22.67
C SER A 28 -7.94 8.27 23.02
N PHE A 29 -6.95 7.40 23.18
CA PHE A 29 -5.57 7.79 23.47
C PHE A 29 -4.89 8.48 22.27
N LEU A 30 -5.08 7.96 21.05
CA LEU A 30 -4.50 8.50 19.83
C LEU A 30 -5.17 9.79 19.35
N SER A 31 -6.46 9.98 19.65
CA SER A 31 -7.16 11.23 19.31
C SER A 31 -6.75 12.42 20.18
N ALA A 32 -6.13 12.17 21.34
CA ALA A 32 -5.60 13.22 22.20
C ALA A 32 -4.28 13.77 21.60
N ARG A 33 -4.37 14.85 20.82
CA ARG A 33 -3.24 15.46 20.10
C ARG A 33 -1.95 15.59 20.92
N GLN A 34 -2.03 16.12 22.14
CA GLN A 34 -0.86 16.33 23.00
C GLN A 34 -0.12 15.03 23.33
N ILE A 35 -0.86 13.92 23.40
CA ILE A 35 -0.31 12.59 23.67
C ILE A 35 0.27 12.03 22.37
N ALA A 36 -0.53 11.96 21.29
CA ALA A 36 -0.12 11.35 20.04
C ALA A 36 1.10 12.05 19.39
N SER A 37 1.14 13.38 19.41
CA SER A 37 2.28 14.17 18.91
C SER A 37 3.56 14.02 19.74
N SER A 38 3.47 13.54 20.98
CA SER A 38 4.63 13.36 21.88
C SER A 38 5.08 11.90 22.01
N LEU A 39 4.48 10.98 21.25
CA LEU A 39 4.89 9.57 21.24
C LEU A 39 6.28 9.41 20.65
N ARG A 40 7.16 8.77 21.43
CA ARG A 40 8.50 8.41 20.96
C ARG A 40 8.45 7.16 20.08
N PRO A 41 9.46 6.92 19.22
CA PRO A 41 9.51 5.71 18.39
C PRO A 41 9.28 4.42 19.17
N ILE A 42 9.91 4.27 20.33
CA ILE A 42 9.74 3.09 21.20
C ILE A 42 8.30 2.91 21.72
N ASP A 43 7.57 4.01 21.95
CA ASP A 43 6.19 3.96 22.43
C ASP A 43 5.25 3.51 21.29
N ILE A 44 5.48 4.01 20.07
CA ILE A 44 4.79 3.59 18.85
C ILE A 44 5.04 2.11 18.54
N LEU A 45 6.28 1.63 18.67
CA LEU A 45 6.64 0.23 18.45
C LEU A 45 5.96 -0.71 19.46
N LYS A 46 5.83 -0.29 20.73
CA LYS A 46 5.06 -1.05 21.74
C LYS A 46 3.58 -1.14 21.37
N LEU A 47 3.01 -0.04 20.88
CA LEU A 47 1.61 0.01 20.44
C LEU A 47 1.38 -0.92 19.24
N TRP A 48 2.19 -0.80 18.19
CA TRP A 48 2.08 -1.66 17.01
C TRP A 48 2.36 -3.13 17.31
N LYS A 49 3.26 -3.45 18.23
CA LYS A 49 3.43 -4.84 18.70
C LYS A 49 2.15 -5.36 19.39
N GLY A 50 1.48 -4.54 20.19
CA GLY A 50 0.17 -4.87 20.76
C GLY A 50 -0.91 -5.09 19.68
N LEU A 51 -0.98 -4.22 18.68
CA LEU A 51 -1.92 -4.33 17.55
C LEU A 51 -1.65 -5.56 16.68
N TYR A 52 -0.37 -5.88 16.43
CA TYR A 52 0.05 -7.10 15.75
C TYR A 52 -0.50 -8.34 16.46
N PHE A 53 -0.37 -8.42 17.79
CA PHE A 53 -0.93 -9.55 18.55
C PHE A 53 -2.45 -9.51 18.65
N ALA A 54 -3.09 -8.34 18.63
CA ALA A 54 -4.54 -8.26 18.53
C ALA A 54 -5.04 -8.90 17.22
N MET A 55 -4.35 -8.65 16.11
CA MET A 55 -4.62 -9.29 14.82
C MET A 55 -4.28 -10.78 14.84
N TRP A 56 -3.16 -11.16 15.46
CA TRP A 56 -2.74 -12.55 15.65
C TRP A 56 -3.81 -13.39 16.32
N MET A 57 -4.45 -12.87 17.38
CA MET A 57 -5.50 -13.54 18.16
C MET A 57 -6.91 -13.45 17.53
N CYS A 58 -7.03 -12.84 16.34
CA CYS A 58 -8.28 -12.75 15.60
C CYS A 58 -8.40 -13.93 14.61
N ASP A 59 -9.24 -14.91 14.90
CA ASP A 59 -9.34 -16.16 14.12
C ASP A 59 -10.60 -16.27 13.24
N ARG A 60 -11.54 -15.34 13.37
CA ARG A 60 -12.80 -15.36 12.61
C ARG A 60 -12.68 -14.43 11.39
N PRO A 61 -13.09 -14.85 10.17
CA PRO A 61 -12.87 -14.07 8.94
C PRO A 61 -13.46 -12.66 8.97
N ILE A 62 -14.74 -12.50 9.33
CA ILE A 62 -15.38 -11.17 9.37
C ILE A 62 -14.72 -10.24 10.42
N PRO A 63 -14.49 -10.70 11.66
CA PRO A 63 -13.69 -9.92 12.61
C PRO A 63 -12.28 -9.56 12.13
N GLN A 64 -11.60 -10.42 11.36
CA GLN A 64 -10.28 -10.10 10.80
C GLN A 64 -10.37 -8.93 9.81
N GLN A 65 -11.33 -8.97 8.89
CA GLN A 65 -11.54 -7.89 7.91
C GLN A 65 -11.86 -6.56 8.61
N ASN A 66 -12.78 -6.59 9.58
CA ASN A 66 -13.13 -5.40 10.35
C ASN A 66 -11.93 -4.84 11.12
N LEU A 67 -11.14 -5.71 11.75
CA LEU A 67 -9.96 -5.28 12.48
C LEU A 67 -8.90 -4.70 11.54
N CYS A 68 -8.68 -5.28 10.36
CA CYS A 68 -7.76 -4.70 9.37
C CYS A 68 -8.15 -3.27 8.97
N ASN A 69 -9.45 -3.03 8.76
CA ASN A 69 -9.95 -1.70 8.46
C ASN A 69 -9.76 -0.75 9.66
N GLU A 70 -10.15 -1.18 10.87
CA GLU A 70 -10.04 -0.39 12.09
C GLU A 70 -8.58 0.02 12.37
N LEU A 71 -7.63 -0.91 12.23
CA LEU A 71 -6.20 -0.62 12.43
C LEU A 71 -5.64 0.31 11.36
N ALA A 72 -6.03 0.14 10.09
CA ALA A 72 -5.60 1.02 9.02
C ALA A 72 -6.17 2.43 9.15
N ASP A 73 -7.41 2.57 9.62
CA ASP A 73 -8.08 3.85 9.77
C ASP A 73 -7.62 4.65 11.00
N LEU A 74 -6.78 4.08 11.88
CA LEU A 74 -6.15 4.81 12.99
C LEU A 74 -5.34 6.03 12.53
N ILE A 75 -4.89 6.05 11.27
CA ILE A 75 -4.18 7.21 10.72
C ILE A 75 -5.06 8.47 10.66
N PHE A 76 -6.38 8.31 10.55
CA PHE A 76 -7.31 9.44 10.40
C PHE A 76 -7.71 10.07 11.74
N VAL A 77 -7.36 9.43 12.87
CA VAL A 77 -7.64 9.96 14.21
C VAL A 77 -6.43 10.61 14.84
N LEU A 78 -5.24 10.38 14.26
CA LEU A 78 -3.99 10.98 14.68
C LEU A 78 -3.92 12.46 14.29
N PRO A 79 -3.22 13.29 15.08
CA PRO A 79 -2.81 14.60 14.60
C PRO A 79 -1.81 14.46 13.44
N ARG A 80 -1.80 15.45 12.54
CA ARG A 80 -1.04 15.45 11.29
C ARG A 80 0.43 15.04 11.48
N ASP A 81 1.09 15.58 12.49
CA ASP A 81 2.50 15.38 12.80
C ASP A 81 2.84 14.01 13.37
N ALA A 82 1.83 13.25 13.83
CA ALA A 82 2.03 11.90 14.36
C ALA A 82 1.88 10.79 13.31
N VAL A 83 1.34 11.08 12.11
CA VAL A 83 1.04 10.06 11.09
C VAL A 83 2.29 9.41 10.53
N GLY A 84 3.31 10.20 10.15
CA GLY A 84 4.60 9.66 9.67
C GLY A 84 5.25 8.71 10.67
N PRO A 85 5.52 9.14 11.92
CA PRO A 85 6.07 8.27 12.96
C PRO A 85 5.23 7.02 13.21
N TRP A 86 3.89 7.16 13.21
CA TRP A 86 2.98 6.04 13.39
C TRP A 86 3.12 4.99 12.29
N LEU A 87 3.12 5.40 11.02
CA LEU A 87 3.28 4.50 9.88
C LEU A 87 4.69 3.92 9.78
N ARG A 88 5.73 4.68 10.15
CA ARG A 88 7.10 4.14 10.28
C ARG A 88 7.14 2.98 11.28
N GLY A 89 6.46 3.14 12.42
CA GLY A 89 6.33 2.08 13.43
C GLY A 89 5.56 0.85 12.93
N PHE A 90 4.56 1.03 12.05
CA PHE A 90 3.88 -0.08 11.38
C PHE A 90 4.87 -0.88 10.53
N TRP A 91 5.59 -0.22 9.62
CA TRP A 91 6.52 -0.88 8.71
C TRP A 91 7.67 -1.58 9.46
N ALA A 92 8.18 -0.96 10.52
CA ALA A 92 9.18 -1.57 11.39
C ALA A 92 8.65 -2.82 12.09
N THR A 93 7.42 -2.77 12.61
CA THR A 93 6.79 -3.92 13.26
C THR A 93 6.53 -5.04 12.25
N MET A 94 5.96 -4.73 11.09
CA MET A 94 5.70 -5.74 10.07
C MET A 94 6.98 -6.36 9.54
N SER A 95 8.05 -5.57 9.33
CA SER A 95 9.34 -6.08 8.87
C SER A 95 9.96 -7.05 9.88
N ARG A 96 9.96 -6.68 11.18
CA ARG A 96 10.50 -7.54 12.24
C ARG A 96 9.75 -8.86 12.38
N GLU A 97 8.42 -8.83 12.31
CA GLU A 97 7.58 -10.00 12.62
C GLU A 97 7.26 -10.85 11.38
N TRP A 98 7.51 -10.37 10.15
CA TRP A 98 7.02 -10.99 8.90
C TRP A 98 7.36 -12.47 8.77
N THR A 99 8.64 -12.83 9.01
CA THR A 99 9.13 -14.20 8.85
C THR A 99 8.66 -15.14 9.95
N GLY A 100 8.13 -14.59 11.05
CA GLY A 100 7.51 -15.35 12.14
C GLY A 100 6.04 -15.67 11.91
N ILE A 101 5.41 -15.13 10.87
CA ILE A 101 4.00 -15.40 10.54
C ILE A 101 3.91 -16.76 9.83
N ASP A 102 3.21 -17.71 10.45
CA ASP A 102 2.94 -18.99 9.82
C ASP A 102 1.89 -18.88 8.70
N VAL A 103 1.91 -19.87 7.81
CA VAL A 103 1.08 -19.88 6.59
C VAL A 103 -0.42 -19.74 6.89
N LEU A 104 -0.93 -20.32 7.99
CA LEU A 104 -2.35 -20.25 8.35
C LEU A 104 -2.79 -18.87 8.81
N ARG A 105 -1.85 -18.01 9.20
CA ARG A 105 -2.11 -16.64 9.65
C ARG A 105 -1.75 -15.59 8.60
N MET A 106 -1.01 -15.97 7.55
CA MET A 106 -0.46 -15.02 6.57
C MET A 106 -1.55 -14.15 5.92
N GLU A 107 -2.65 -14.75 5.46
CA GLU A 107 -3.71 -14.06 4.71
C GLU A 107 -4.21 -12.78 5.39
N LYS A 108 -4.43 -12.83 6.71
CA LYS A 108 -4.98 -11.69 7.46
C LYS A 108 -3.96 -10.56 7.65
N PHE A 109 -2.66 -10.88 7.65
CA PHE A 109 -1.58 -9.89 7.67
C PHE A 109 -1.32 -9.30 6.28
N LEU A 110 -1.46 -10.10 5.21
CA LEU A 110 -1.46 -9.57 3.84
C LEU A 110 -2.61 -8.56 3.65
N LEU A 111 -3.80 -8.89 4.14
CA LEU A 111 -4.96 -7.98 4.13
C LEU A 111 -4.68 -6.71 4.95
N LEU A 112 -4.07 -6.83 6.13
CA LEU A 112 -3.71 -5.66 6.95
C LEU A 112 -2.76 -4.73 6.19
N VAL A 113 -1.70 -5.26 5.57
CA VAL A 113 -0.77 -4.45 4.75
C VAL A 113 -1.53 -3.76 3.62
N ARG A 114 -2.38 -4.47 2.89
CA ARG A 114 -3.23 -3.89 1.83
C ARG A 114 -4.08 -2.73 2.36
N ARG A 115 -4.73 -2.90 3.52
CA ARG A 115 -5.56 -1.83 4.13
C ARG A 115 -4.74 -0.63 4.58
N VAL A 116 -3.54 -0.84 5.14
CA VAL A 116 -2.66 0.27 5.55
C VAL A 116 -2.12 1.03 4.34
N VAL A 117 -1.74 0.35 3.26
CA VAL A 117 -1.33 1.01 2.00
C VAL A 117 -2.49 1.84 1.44
N GLY A 118 -3.69 1.26 1.32
CA GLY A 118 -4.87 1.98 0.83
C GLY A 118 -5.31 3.14 1.74
N ALA A 119 -5.18 3.01 3.05
CA ALA A 119 -5.41 4.11 3.99
C ALA A 119 -4.37 5.23 3.80
N GLY A 120 -3.08 4.89 3.68
CA GLY A 120 -2.02 5.83 3.38
C GLY A 120 -2.28 6.63 2.11
N PHE A 121 -2.67 5.95 1.02
CA PHE A 121 -3.01 6.63 -0.24
C PHE A 121 -4.25 7.52 -0.13
N ARG A 122 -5.30 7.09 0.59
CA ARG A 122 -6.46 7.96 0.89
C ARG A 122 -6.05 9.20 1.66
N TRP A 123 -5.15 9.04 2.62
CA TRP A 123 -4.69 10.14 3.48
C TRP A 123 -3.87 11.19 2.73
N MET A 124 -3.28 10.85 1.58
CA MET A 124 -2.60 11.84 0.71
C MET A 124 -3.55 12.91 0.14
N LYS A 125 -4.87 12.66 0.10
CA LYS A 125 -5.85 13.64 -0.36
C LYS A 125 -6.00 14.78 0.65
N LYS A 126 -6.33 15.97 0.14
CA LYS A 126 -6.72 17.10 1.01
C LYS A 126 -8.07 16.83 1.68
N ASP A 127 -8.22 17.31 2.91
CA ASP A 127 -9.51 17.25 3.59
C ASP A 127 -10.48 18.18 2.86
N GLY A 128 -11.64 17.66 2.44
CA GLY A 128 -12.58 18.39 1.61
C GLY A 128 -13.22 19.57 2.35
N LYS A 129 -12.61 20.76 2.26
CA LYS A 129 -13.27 22.10 2.21
C LYS A 129 -12.27 23.27 2.04
N GLN A 130 -12.51 24.00 0.95
CA GLN A 130 -12.35 25.44 0.68
C GLN A 130 -10.95 26.06 0.53
N GLY A 131 -10.63 26.41 -0.72
CA GLY A 131 -9.88 27.64 -1.07
C GLY A 131 -8.61 27.45 -1.88
N LYS A 132 -8.01 26.25 -1.89
CA LYS A 132 -6.78 25.96 -2.63
C LYS A 132 -7.05 24.90 -3.70
N SER A 133 -6.62 25.19 -4.93
CA SER A 133 -6.64 24.26 -6.06
C SER A 133 -5.94 22.94 -5.72
N GLY A 134 -6.34 21.85 -6.37
CA GLY A 134 -5.69 20.54 -6.32
C GLY A 134 -6.29 19.54 -5.33
N THR A 135 -6.33 18.27 -5.71
CA THR A 135 -6.91 17.14 -4.95
C THR A 135 -5.95 16.62 -3.88
N TRP A 136 -4.64 16.76 -4.10
CA TRP A 136 -3.61 16.08 -3.31
C TRP A 136 -2.84 17.05 -2.42
N ALA A 137 -2.49 16.61 -1.21
CA ALA A 137 -1.67 17.35 -0.28
C ALA A 137 -0.20 16.95 -0.44
N THR A 138 0.63 17.82 -1.02
CA THR A 138 2.03 17.52 -1.37
C THR A 138 2.83 17.01 -0.17
N ASP A 139 2.67 17.63 1.00
CA ASP A 139 3.35 17.19 2.23
C ASP A 139 2.94 15.78 2.67
N ARG A 140 1.67 15.41 2.49
CA ARG A 140 1.16 14.07 2.81
C ARG A 140 1.65 13.04 1.79
N VAL A 141 1.67 13.42 0.50
CA VAL A 141 2.24 12.59 -0.57
C VAL A 141 3.71 12.29 -0.29
N ASP A 142 4.51 13.32 -0.01
CA ASP A 142 5.95 13.16 0.21
C ASP A 142 6.24 12.25 1.41
N GLU A 143 5.44 12.35 2.47
CA GLU A 143 5.60 11.50 3.64
C GLU A 143 5.22 10.04 3.37
N ILE A 144 4.08 9.79 2.70
CA ILE A 144 3.65 8.42 2.37
C ILE A 144 4.62 7.76 1.39
N LEU A 145 5.03 8.47 0.32
CA LEU A 145 6.00 7.95 -0.64
C LEU A 145 7.38 7.78 0.01
N GLY A 146 7.78 8.70 0.89
CA GLY A 146 9.01 8.58 1.67
C GLY A 146 9.05 7.30 2.50
N LEU A 147 7.95 6.97 3.19
CA LEU A 147 7.83 5.71 3.95
C LEU A 147 7.84 4.46 3.07
N LEU A 148 7.24 4.51 1.89
CA LEU A 148 7.31 3.40 0.93
C LEU A 148 8.74 3.18 0.45
N VAL A 149 9.46 4.26 0.12
CA VAL A 149 10.89 4.22 -0.28
C VAL A 149 11.80 3.81 0.88
N GLU A 150 11.48 4.19 2.12
CA GLU A 150 12.26 3.81 3.30
C GLU A 150 12.11 2.30 3.60
N TRP A 151 10.94 1.73 3.33
CA TRP A 151 10.59 0.37 3.72
C TRP A 151 10.35 -0.56 2.50
N PRO A 152 9.10 -0.88 2.09
CA PRO A 152 8.86 -1.96 1.13
C PRO A 152 9.52 -1.74 -0.24
N LEU A 153 9.73 -0.49 -0.64
CA LEU A 153 10.35 -0.10 -1.91
C LEU A 153 11.80 0.39 -1.75
N SER A 154 12.42 0.16 -0.59
CA SER A 154 13.84 0.51 -0.37
C SER A 154 14.77 -0.22 -1.32
N LEU A 155 15.78 0.49 -1.82
CA LEU A 155 16.83 -0.11 -2.65
C LEU A 155 17.81 -0.94 -1.81
N GLU A 156 17.85 -0.69 -0.51
CA GLU A 156 18.67 -1.40 0.45
C GLU A 156 17.86 -2.49 1.14
N ASP A 157 18.55 -3.54 1.59
CA ASP A 157 17.91 -4.67 2.25
C ASP A 157 17.56 -4.41 3.72
N GLU A 158 18.07 -3.33 4.30
CA GLU A 158 17.84 -2.88 5.66
C GLU A 158 17.25 -1.47 5.68
N ALA A 159 16.32 -1.21 6.59
CA ALA A 159 15.77 0.13 6.79
C ALA A 159 16.81 1.05 7.45
N PRO A 160 16.85 2.33 7.08
CA PRO A 160 17.80 3.28 7.65
C PRO A 160 17.53 3.51 9.14
N VAL A 161 18.61 3.56 9.93
CA VAL A 161 18.57 3.92 11.35
C VAL A 161 18.58 5.45 11.46
N THR A 162 17.56 6.03 12.11
CA THR A 162 17.52 7.48 12.34
C THR A 162 18.20 7.88 13.64
N ALA A 163 18.48 9.17 13.79
CA ALA A 163 19.06 9.72 15.01
C ALA A 163 18.15 9.50 16.23
N GLU A 164 16.82 9.45 16.02
CA GLU A 164 15.84 9.12 17.06
C GLU A 164 15.95 7.65 17.50
N ASP A 165 16.22 6.74 16.56
CA ASP A 165 16.40 5.32 16.87
C ASP A 165 17.66 5.11 17.73
N VAL A 166 18.75 5.83 17.44
CA VAL A 166 20.01 5.75 18.21
C VAL A 166 19.87 6.27 19.65
N LYS A 167 18.92 7.18 19.92
CA LYS A 167 18.71 7.76 21.27
C LYS A 167 18.03 6.80 22.24
N ASP A 168 17.34 5.80 21.74
CA ASP A 168 16.75 4.74 22.55
C ASP A 168 17.73 3.54 22.50
N GLU A 169 18.53 3.31 23.55
CA GLU A 169 19.55 2.22 23.57
C GLU A 169 18.96 0.81 23.34
N ASP A 170 17.65 0.66 23.57
CA ASP A 170 16.86 -0.56 23.29
C ASP A 170 16.23 -0.57 21.87
N ALA A 171 16.29 0.52 21.12
CA ALA A 171 15.67 0.66 19.80
C ALA A 171 16.60 0.15 18.70
N LEU A 172 16.50 -1.17 18.50
CA LEU A 172 16.59 -1.87 17.21
C LEU A 172 17.91 -1.72 16.45
N SER A 173 18.59 -2.86 16.32
CA SER A 173 19.51 -3.13 15.21
C SER A 173 18.84 -2.80 13.85
N PRO A 174 19.62 -2.53 12.79
CA PRO A 174 19.10 -2.38 11.43
C PRO A 174 18.05 -3.45 11.13
N GLN A 175 16.87 -3.01 10.70
CA GLN A 175 15.77 -3.92 10.43
C GLN A 175 15.88 -4.40 9.00
N THR A 176 16.19 -5.68 8.82
CA THR A 176 16.09 -6.32 7.50
C THR A 176 14.65 -6.23 7.01
N ILE A 177 14.48 -5.76 5.78
CA ILE A 177 13.18 -5.64 5.11
C ILE A 177 12.91 -6.97 4.38
N PRO A 178 11.93 -7.79 4.83
CA PRO A 178 11.70 -9.13 4.31
C PRO A 178 11.18 -9.10 2.87
N ALA A 179 11.68 -10.00 2.02
CA ALA A 179 11.27 -10.07 0.62
C ALA A 179 9.74 -10.25 0.45
N GLY A 180 9.11 -11.05 1.31
CA GLY A 180 7.65 -11.28 1.26
C GLY A 180 6.83 -10.02 1.53
N LEU A 181 7.31 -9.11 2.38
CA LEU A 181 6.63 -7.84 2.65
C LEU A 181 6.70 -6.92 1.41
N ARG A 182 7.87 -6.89 0.75
CA ARG A 182 8.07 -6.14 -0.51
C ARG A 182 7.14 -6.66 -1.60
N ILE A 183 7.12 -7.98 -1.79
CA ILE A 183 6.24 -8.65 -2.75
C ILE A 183 4.77 -8.32 -2.46
N GLN A 184 4.34 -8.39 -1.20
CA GLN A 184 2.95 -8.03 -0.85
C GLN A 184 2.60 -6.59 -1.23
N VAL A 185 3.52 -5.64 -1.08
CA VAL A 185 3.26 -4.24 -1.49
C VAL A 185 3.24 -4.11 -3.00
N LEU A 186 4.16 -4.79 -3.70
CA LEU A 186 4.21 -4.85 -5.17
C LEU A 186 2.92 -5.46 -5.76
N ASP A 187 2.35 -6.47 -5.11
CA ASP A 187 1.13 -7.15 -5.53
C ASP A 187 -0.16 -6.30 -5.35
N VAL A 188 -0.11 -5.20 -4.58
CA VAL A 188 -1.34 -4.45 -4.23
C VAL A 188 -1.28 -2.95 -4.52
N TRP A 189 -0.11 -2.37 -4.81
CA TRP A 189 -0.01 -0.91 -4.90
C TRP A 189 -0.85 -0.33 -6.04
N VAL A 190 -0.93 -1.00 -7.20
CA VAL A 190 -1.76 -0.54 -8.34
C VAL A 190 -3.24 -0.56 -7.95
N ASP A 191 -3.71 -1.65 -7.33
CA ASP A 191 -5.10 -1.76 -6.85
C ASP A 191 -5.47 -0.65 -5.87
N GLU A 192 -4.61 -0.39 -4.90
CA GLU A 192 -4.89 0.63 -3.89
C GLU A 192 -4.75 2.05 -4.45
N ALA A 193 -3.88 2.26 -5.44
CA ALA A 193 -3.75 3.52 -6.17
C ALA A 193 -5.00 3.81 -7.02
N GLU A 194 -5.50 2.80 -7.74
CA GLU A 194 -6.73 2.91 -8.55
C GLU A 194 -7.94 3.31 -7.69
N LYS A 195 -8.12 2.65 -6.53
CA LYS A 195 -9.23 2.94 -5.59
C LYS A 195 -9.28 4.38 -5.13
N VAL A 196 -8.15 5.08 -5.10
CA VAL A 196 -8.08 6.48 -4.70
C VAL A 196 -8.06 7.43 -5.90
N GLY A 197 -8.16 6.94 -7.13
CA GLY A 197 -8.13 7.75 -8.33
C GLY A 197 -6.73 8.27 -8.69
N LEU A 198 -5.65 7.58 -8.29
CA LEU A 198 -4.30 7.94 -8.76
C LEU A 198 -4.06 7.60 -10.24
N LEU A 199 -4.91 6.76 -10.80
CA LEU A 199 -4.90 6.38 -12.22
C LEU A 199 -5.84 7.26 -13.06
N ASP A 200 -6.34 8.36 -12.50
CA ASP A 200 -7.16 9.33 -13.23
C ASP A 200 -6.29 10.14 -14.20
N GLU A 201 -6.51 9.97 -15.50
CA GLU A 201 -5.76 10.65 -16.57
C GLU A 201 -6.14 12.13 -16.70
N ASP A 202 -7.26 12.58 -16.14
CA ASP A 202 -7.63 13.99 -16.17
C ASP A 202 -7.02 14.77 -14.99
N ASP A 203 -6.47 14.07 -14.00
CA ASP A 203 -5.81 14.65 -12.83
C ASP A 203 -4.27 14.70 -13.01
N GLU A 204 -3.77 15.85 -13.46
CA GLU A 204 -2.33 16.12 -13.63
C GLU A 204 -1.52 16.01 -12.31
N GLU A 205 -2.14 16.19 -11.14
CA GLU A 205 -1.47 15.94 -9.86
C GLU A 205 -1.37 14.42 -9.61
N ALA A 206 -2.43 13.67 -9.89
CA ALA A 206 -2.44 12.21 -9.79
C ALA A 206 -1.37 11.57 -10.68
N LYS A 207 -1.28 12.00 -11.96
CA LYS A 207 -0.22 11.53 -12.89
C LYS A 207 1.19 11.72 -12.35
N LYS A 208 1.47 12.89 -11.75
CA LYS A 208 2.79 13.18 -11.16
C LYS A 208 3.09 12.26 -9.98
N ILE A 209 2.09 11.99 -9.13
CA ILE A 209 2.24 11.08 -8.00
C ILE A 209 2.45 9.65 -8.50
N LEU A 210 1.64 9.21 -9.46
CA LEU A 210 1.75 7.89 -10.08
C LEU A 210 3.13 7.69 -10.72
N GLY A 211 3.62 8.68 -11.49
CA GLY A 211 4.94 8.64 -12.10
C GLY A 211 6.08 8.53 -11.08
N ARG A 212 5.94 9.14 -9.89
CA ARG A 212 6.91 8.96 -8.79
C ARG A 212 6.90 7.53 -8.25
N ILE A 213 5.72 6.93 -8.05
CA ILE A 213 5.61 5.55 -7.57
C ILE A 213 6.19 4.58 -8.62
N VAL A 214 5.81 4.73 -9.89
CA VAL A 214 6.35 3.95 -11.01
C VAL A 214 7.87 4.07 -11.08
N GLY A 215 8.42 5.29 -11.02
CA GLY A 215 9.86 5.50 -11.05
C GLY A 215 10.60 4.82 -9.89
N VAL A 216 10.01 4.79 -8.69
CA VAL A 216 10.59 4.06 -7.55
C VAL A 216 10.55 2.54 -7.79
N VAL A 217 9.45 2.01 -8.31
CA VAL A 217 9.30 0.56 -8.57
C VAL A 217 10.22 0.11 -9.71
N ASP A 218 10.40 0.92 -10.75
CA ASP A 218 11.37 0.69 -11.84
C ASP A 218 12.81 0.66 -11.32
N LEU A 219 13.21 1.64 -10.50
CA LEU A 219 14.52 1.63 -9.85
C LEU A 219 14.73 0.39 -8.97
N LEU A 220 13.70 -0.05 -8.26
CA LEU A 220 13.74 -1.26 -7.45
C LEU A 220 13.91 -2.51 -8.33
N GLU A 221 13.18 -2.63 -9.44
CA GLU A 221 13.31 -3.72 -10.41
C GLU A 221 14.75 -3.83 -10.91
N GLN A 222 15.34 -2.70 -11.30
CA GLN A 222 16.69 -2.66 -11.86
C GLN A 222 17.75 -3.07 -10.83
N ARG A 223 17.64 -2.57 -9.60
CA ARG A 223 18.70 -2.68 -8.58
C ARG A 223 18.55 -3.84 -7.61
N THR A 224 17.36 -4.39 -7.40
CA THR A 224 17.16 -5.42 -6.36
C THR A 224 17.96 -6.69 -6.65
N THR A 225 18.64 -7.23 -5.65
CA THR A 225 19.37 -8.51 -5.78
C THR A 225 18.45 -9.73 -5.65
N ARG A 226 17.17 -9.52 -5.29
CA ARG A 226 16.21 -10.57 -4.96
C ARG A 226 15.34 -10.91 -6.18
N PRO A 227 15.44 -12.11 -6.78
CA PRO A 227 14.70 -12.45 -7.99
C PRO A 227 13.18 -12.33 -7.86
N GLY A 228 12.61 -12.77 -6.73
CA GLY A 228 11.16 -12.66 -6.48
C GLY A 228 10.66 -11.21 -6.43
N VAL A 229 11.46 -10.30 -5.86
CA VAL A 229 11.14 -8.87 -5.85
C VAL A 229 11.22 -8.31 -7.27
N ARG A 230 12.28 -8.65 -8.02
CA ARG A 230 12.45 -8.21 -9.42
C ARG A 230 11.27 -8.64 -10.30
N ILE A 231 10.87 -9.91 -10.22
CA ILE A 231 9.73 -10.45 -10.98
C ILE A 231 8.46 -9.68 -10.63
N ARG A 232 8.18 -9.46 -9.34
CA ARG A 232 6.96 -8.75 -8.91
C ARG A 232 6.96 -7.27 -9.22
N SER A 233 8.12 -6.62 -9.18
CA SER A 233 8.27 -5.25 -9.67
C SER A 233 7.89 -5.17 -11.14
N LYS A 234 8.50 -6.03 -11.97
CA LYS A 234 8.21 -6.11 -13.40
C LYS A 234 6.74 -6.42 -13.70
N ASP A 235 6.16 -7.41 -13.02
CA ASP A 235 4.75 -7.80 -13.17
C ASP A 235 3.83 -6.60 -12.84
N SER A 236 4.11 -5.88 -11.75
CA SER A 236 3.28 -4.73 -11.34
C SER A 236 3.42 -3.52 -12.27
N LEU A 237 4.60 -3.32 -12.88
CA LEU A 237 4.83 -2.27 -13.88
C LEU A 237 4.16 -2.60 -15.23
N ALA A 238 3.93 -3.88 -15.50
CA ALA A 238 3.24 -4.36 -16.68
C ALA A 238 1.70 -4.41 -16.52
N ASP A 239 1.16 -3.91 -15.40
CA ASP A 239 -0.29 -3.86 -15.17
C ASP A 239 -0.98 -3.02 -16.26
N GLU A 240 -1.96 -3.61 -16.94
CA GLU A 240 -2.65 -2.94 -18.06
C GLU A 240 -3.29 -1.60 -17.69
N ARG A 241 -3.64 -1.41 -16.41
CA ARG A 241 -4.22 -0.15 -15.93
C ARG A 241 -3.21 1.00 -15.91
N LEU A 242 -1.92 0.70 -15.90
CA LEU A 242 -0.83 1.68 -16.05
C LEU A 242 -0.49 1.95 -17.53
N LEU A 243 -0.85 1.03 -18.43
CA LEU A 243 -0.46 1.03 -19.84
C LEU A 243 -1.54 1.57 -20.78
N LYS A 244 -2.83 1.51 -20.39
CA LYS A 244 -3.96 2.08 -21.15
C LYS A 244 -4.04 3.60 -20.91
N LYS A 245 -4.26 4.49 -21.90
CA LYS A 245 -4.48 4.31 -23.36
C LYS A 245 -4.15 5.57 -24.21
N ASP A 246 -3.08 5.52 -25.01
CA ASP A 246 -2.87 6.40 -26.18
C ASP A 246 -3.56 5.83 -27.47
N ASP A 247 -4.29 4.71 -27.36
CA ASP A 247 -4.85 3.97 -28.51
C ASP A 247 -6.14 4.57 -29.10
N THR A 248 -6.64 5.70 -28.62
CA THR A 248 -7.79 6.40 -29.24
C THR A 248 -7.38 7.38 -30.35
N ALA A 249 -6.09 7.47 -30.69
CA ALA A 249 -5.59 8.33 -31.77
C ALA A 249 -5.41 7.64 -33.14
N MET A 250 -5.77 6.36 -33.30
CA MET A 250 -5.57 5.62 -34.56
C MET A 250 -6.80 4.92 -35.17
N GLU A 251 -8.02 5.26 -34.76
CA GLU A 251 -9.20 5.05 -35.62
C GLU A 251 -9.54 6.34 -36.36
N GLY A 252 -8.59 6.74 -37.21
CA GLY A 252 -8.83 7.73 -38.25
C GLY A 252 -9.60 7.08 -39.40
N ASP A 253 -10.86 7.51 -39.53
CA ASP A 253 -11.54 7.79 -40.79
C ASP A 253 -11.23 6.86 -41.98
N ASP A 254 -12.09 5.86 -42.19
CA ASP A 254 -12.34 5.34 -43.54
C ASP A 254 -13.86 5.21 -43.75
N SER A 255 -14.51 6.37 -43.86
CA SER A 255 -15.87 6.51 -44.39
C SER A 255 -15.84 7.01 -45.84
N ALA A 256 -16.07 6.07 -46.74
CA ALA A 256 -16.87 6.18 -47.97
C ALA A 256 -16.24 6.78 -49.25
N THR A 257 -16.09 5.92 -50.25
CA THR A 257 -16.57 6.20 -51.61
C THR A 257 -17.40 5.02 -52.15
N LYS A 258 -18.53 5.37 -52.78
CA LYS A 258 -19.66 4.53 -53.20
C LYS A 258 -19.43 3.76 -54.50
N ASP A 259 -20.11 2.60 -54.56
CA ASP A 259 -20.81 1.90 -55.66
C ASP A 259 -20.55 2.25 -57.14
N VAL A 260 -20.42 1.21 -57.99
CA VAL A 260 -21.38 0.84 -59.08
C VAL A 260 -21.05 -0.56 -59.65
N ASP A 261 -22.12 -1.36 -59.84
CA ASP A 261 -22.24 -2.69 -60.46
C ASP A 261 -21.58 -2.88 -61.86
N ILE A 262 -21.27 -4.15 -62.22
CA ILE A 262 -21.78 -4.87 -63.43
C ILE A 262 -21.38 -6.37 -63.40
N LYS A 263 -22.33 -7.21 -63.83
CA LYS A 263 -22.34 -8.69 -63.90
C LYS A 263 -21.40 -9.33 -64.93
N SER A 264 -21.20 -10.65 -64.70
CA SER A 264 -21.17 -11.79 -65.65
C SER A 264 -19.82 -12.45 -65.95
N GLY A 265 -19.84 -13.80 -65.95
CA GLY A 265 -18.78 -14.65 -66.48
C GLY A 265 -18.54 -15.89 -65.62
N GLU A 266 -19.15 -17.00 -66.01
CA GLU A 266 -18.78 -18.37 -65.62
C GLU A 266 -17.30 -18.64 -65.94
N ASP A 267 -16.63 -19.47 -65.12
CA ASP A 267 -15.92 -20.66 -65.60
C ASP A 267 -15.40 -21.51 -64.42
N GLU A 268 -15.44 -22.81 -64.65
CA GLU A 268 -15.14 -23.92 -63.75
C GLU A 268 -13.62 -24.12 -63.47
N GLU A 269 -13.32 -25.21 -62.76
CA GLU A 269 -12.01 -25.82 -62.42
C GLU A 269 -11.46 -25.39 -61.05
N GLY A 270 -11.35 -26.22 -60.00
CA GLY A 270 -11.32 -27.68 -59.92
C GLY A 270 -10.01 -28.11 -59.25
N TRP A 271 -9.97 -28.24 -57.92
CA TRP A 271 -8.97 -29.03 -57.16
C TRP A 271 -9.30 -28.89 -55.66
N GLY A 272 -9.48 -29.93 -54.82
CA GLY A 272 -8.92 -31.27 -54.81
C GLY A 272 -8.33 -31.49 -53.42
N GLY A 273 -9.17 -31.79 -52.43
CA GLY A 273 -8.74 -31.99 -51.04
C GLY A 273 -7.90 -33.25 -50.85
N PHE A 274 -7.11 -33.26 -49.78
CA PHE A 274 -6.67 -34.48 -49.11
C PHE A 274 -6.56 -34.22 -47.60
N ASP A 275 -7.25 -35.07 -46.85
CA ASP A 275 -7.01 -35.36 -45.44
C ASP A 275 -5.82 -36.35 -45.35
N ASP A 276 -4.99 -36.17 -44.32
CA ASP A 276 -4.34 -37.24 -43.55
C ASP A 276 -4.03 -36.72 -42.13
#